data_AF-A0A2I0L0T8-F1
#
_entry.id   AF-A0A2I0L0T8-F1
#
_cell.length_a   1.000
_cell.length_b   1.000
_cell.length_c   1.000
_cell.angle_alpha   90.00
_cell.angle_beta   90.00
_cell.angle_gamma   90.00
#
_symmetry.space_group_name_H-M   'P 1'
#
loop_
_entity.id
_entity.type
_entity.pdbx_description
1 polymer ?
#
loop_
_entity_poly.entity_id
_entity_poly.type
_entity_poly.pdbx_seq_one_letter_code
_entity_poly.pdbx_strand_id
1 'polypeptide(L)'
;MVNFPLVILISVSFTAFLLVYDGHAEVLSSSEHAMKHWKNFTYICHPKRYEHLGLKMSKFLFCDSSLSYSTRVKDLVRRMTLAEKVRQLGNKAYGVPRLGLPKYEWWSEALHGVANVRGAFFDDVVPGATSFPTVILLAASFNESLWKNIGQVVSTEARAMYNLGHAGLTFWSPNINVVTEQDMLETFLKPFEMCVRDGDVSSVMCSYNRANGIPTCADSKILKDTIRGEWNLHGYIVSDCDSIKVMVDNHKYLHDTKEDAVARTLKAGEYAMLLSSVYIQGKVQVKDIDTALEYLYIVLMRLGYFDGNRAYDKLGKDDICTDGNLELAAQAAREGIVLLKNNNTLPLSINKIRKIAVVGPHANATAPMIGNYAGGRLPLTWYKANYVDMLPMTSMSLRPVIDTGFPGRTYKFYSGSVVYPFGHGLSYTIFEYMLTHARPSIDIKLDKFQHCQSLRYNEASYIPACPAILIDDLKCDQDLEFEVEVVNVGKMDGTEVVIVYSQPPSGVARTHIKQVIGFKTVFVKAGDKSKVNFRINACAALGLVDDRGYKLLPSGTHSIIIGDRGLSFPVVINYDD
;
A
#
# COMPACT_ATOMS: atom_id res chain seq x y z
N MET A 1 -17.01 -4.39 6.46
CA MET A 1 -17.30 -4.05 5.05
C MET A 1 -17.81 -2.62 4.99
N VAL A 2 -17.00 -1.69 4.50
CA VAL A 2 -17.38 -0.30 4.24
C VAL A 2 -16.99 -0.05 2.78
N ASN A 3 -17.94 0.32 1.92
CA ASN A 3 -17.65 0.75 0.55
C ASN A 3 -16.82 2.04 0.64
N PHE A 4 -15.51 1.95 0.34
CA PHE A 4 -14.65 3.12 0.29
C PHE A 4 -15.05 4.02 -0.91
N PRO A 5 -15.05 5.36 -0.76
CA PRO A 5 -15.30 6.30 -1.86
C PRO A 5 -14.21 6.38 -2.92
N LEU A 6 -13.10 5.65 -2.77
CA LEU A 6 -11.83 5.96 -3.43
C LEU A 6 -11.17 4.72 -4.01
N VAL A 7 -10.44 4.94 -5.10
CA VAL A 7 -9.49 4.00 -5.68
C VAL A 7 -8.15 4.25 -5.01
N ILE A 8 -7.78 3.39 -4.07
CA ILE A 8 -6.38 3.30 -3.65
C ILE A 8 -5.61 2.69 -4.83
N LEU A 9 -4.38 3.15 -5.10
CA LEU A 9 -3.59 2.76 -6.26
C LEU A 9 -2.15 2.46 -5.83
N ILE A 10 -1.64 1.26 -6.14
CA ILE A 10 -0.38 0.77 -5.53
C ILE A 10 0.74 0.63 -6.55
N SER A 11 1.80 1.42 -6.42
CA SER A 11 2.97 1.42 -7.32
C SER A 11 4.01 0.35 -6.96
N VAL A 12 4.35 -0.54 -7.90
CA VAL A 12 5.70 -1.09 -7.92
C VAL A 12 6.55 0.06 -8.47
N SER A 13 7.56 0.66 -7.80
CA SER A 13 8.71 1.39 -8.42
C SER A 13 9.63 2.14 -7.45
N PHE A 14 10.93 2.27 -7.77
CA PHE A 14 11.93 3.07 -7.03
C PHE A 14 12.71 4.00 -7.98
N THR A 15 12.39 5.29 -8.03
CA THR A 15 13.38 6.40 -8.10
C THR A 15 12.70 7.75 -7.84
N ALA A 16 12.93 8.36 -6.67
CA ALA A 16 12.79 9.81 -6.52
C ALA A 16 14.17 10.42 -6.83
N PHE A 17 14.51 10.59 -8.11
CA PHE A 17 15.45 11.63 -8.45
C PHE A 17 14.68 12.95 -8.40
N LEU A 18 14.99 13.75 -7.38
CA LEU A 18 14.88 15.21 -7.49
C LEU A 18 15.82 15.64 -8.63
N LEU A 19 15.35 15.53 -9.87
CA LEU A 19 15.85 16.40 -10.92
C LEU A 19 15.22 17.76 -10.66
N VAL A 20 15.97 18.60 -9.92
CA VAL A 20 15.82 20.05 -9.99
C VAL A 20 16.11 20.43 -11.44
N TYR A 21 15.08 20.46 -12.28
CA TYR A 21 15.15 21.19 -13.53
C TYR A 21 14.85 22.65 -13.21
N ASP A 22 15.92 23.41 -13.04
CA ASP A 22 15.92 24.85 -13.22
C ASP A 22 15.67 25.12 -14.72
N GLY A 23 14.57 25.78 -15.06
CA GLY A 23 14.20 25.99 -16.46
C GLY A 23 12.75 26.37 -16.66
N HIS A 24 12.49 27.67 -16.51
CA HIS A 24 11.35 28.45 -17.01
C HIS A 24 10.23 27.65 -17.73
N ALA A 25 9.15 27.36 -16.99
CA ALA A 25 7.85 27.16 -17.61
C ALA A 25 7.30 28.54 -18.01
N GLU A 26 7.45 28.91 -19.28
CA GLU A 26 6.59 29.94 -19.87
C GLU A 26 5.13 29.49 -19.72
N VAL A 27 4.41 30.19 -18.84
CA VAL A 27 2.96 30.13 -18.76
C VAL A 27 2.43 30.72 -20.07
N LEU A 28 2.21 29.86 -21.06
CA LEU A 28 1.40 30.23 -22.22
C LEU A 28 -0.04 30.38 -21.76
N SER A 29 -0.37 31.61 -21.37
CA SER A 29 -1.72 32.09 -21.11
C SER A 29 -2.57 31.96 -22.38
N SER A 30 -3.29 30.85 -22.52
CA SER A 30 -4.39 30.74 -23.49
C SER A 30 -5.41 29.66 -23.10
N SER A 31 -6.02 29.80 -21.91
CA SER A 31 -7.22 29.02 -21.58
C SER A 31 -8.22 29.70 -20.64
N GLU A 32 -8.07 30.99 -20.34
CA GLU A 32 -9.02 31.74 -19.50
C GLU A 32 -10.45 31.82 -20.08
N HIS A 33 -10.65 31.49 -21.36
CA HIS A 33 -11.97 31.58 -22.00
C HIS A 33 -12.78 30.27 -22.03
N ALA A 34 -12.20 29.12 -21.68
CA ALA A 34 -12.91 27.83 -21.83
C ALA A 34 -13.55 27.29 -20.53
N MET A 35 -13.16 27.78 -19.34
CA MET A 35 -13.64 27.24 -18.05
C MET A 35 -14.86 27.94 -17.43
N LYS A 36 -15.25 29.14 -17.92
CA LYS A 36 -16.38 29.88 -17.33
C LYS A 36 -17.77 29.28 -17.61
N HIS A 37 -17.89 28.35 -18.56
CA HIS A 37 -19.20 27.84 -19.02
C HIS A 37 -19.62 26.47 -18.44
N TRP A 38 -18.83 25.81 -17.59
CA TRP A 38 -19.12 24.45 -17.09
C TRP A 38 -19.65 24.37 -15.65
N LYS A 39 -19.95 25.51 -15.01
CA LYS A 39 -20.00 25.65 -13.54
C LYS A 39 -21.06 24.86 -12.74
N ASN A 40 -21.98 24.08 -13.31
CA ASN A 40 -23.14 23.57 -12.53
C ASN A 40 -23.47 22.06 -12.64
N PHE A 41 -22.64 21.21 -13.25
CA PHE A 41 -22.94 19.76 -13.33
C PHE A 41 -21.82 18.91 -12.74
N THR A 42 -22.10 18.25 -11.62
CA THR A 42 -21.14 17.40 -10.86
C THR A 42 -20.99 15.99 -11.40
N TYR A 43 -21.89 15.53 -12.29
CA TYR A 43 -21.83 14.20 -12.92
C TYR A 43 -22.29 14.24 -14.38
N ILE A 44 -21.90 13.21 -15.15
CA ILE A 44 -22.07 13.17 -16.61
C ILE A 44 -23.54 13.04 -17.01
N CYS A 45 -24.26 12.04 -16.49
CA CYS A 45 -25.63 11.71 -16.89
C CYS A 45 -26.68 12.57 -16.17
N HIS A 46 -26.45 13.88 -16.16
CA HIS A 46 -27.41 14.86 -15.68
C HIS A 46 -28.28 15.36 -16.86
N PRO A 47 -29.63 15.26 -16.82
CA PRO A 47 -30.50 15.64 -17.94
C PRO A 47 -30.24 17.04 -18.49
N LYS A 48 -30.19 18.05 -17.60
CA LYS A 48 -29.90 19.46 -17.97
C LYS A 48 -28.53 19.65 -18.62
N ARG A 49 -27.54 18.80 -18.32
CA ARG A 49 -26.22 18.85 -18.97
C ARG A 49 -26.35 18.46 -20.44
N TYR A 50 -27.08 17.38 -20.71
CA TYR A 50 -27.33 16.92 -22.08
C TYR A 50 -28.19 17.91 -22.87
N GLU A 51 -29.20 18.52 -22.25
CA GLU A 51 -29.98 19.61 -22.86
C GLU A 51 -29.08 20.80 -23.26
N HIS A 52 -28.20 21.25 -22.36
CA HIS A 52 -27.26 22.34 -22.63
C HIS A 52 -26.28 22.01 -23.77
N LEU A 53 -25.88 20.74 -23.88
CA LEU A 53 -25.00 20.25 -24.96
C LEU A 53 -25.74 19.97 -26.28
N GLY A 54 -27.07 20.12 -26.34
CA GLY A 54 -27.86 19.78 -27.52
C GLY A 54 -27.93 18.27 -27.82
N LEU A 55 -27.73 17.43 -26.80
CA LEU A 55 -27.70 15.98 -26.89
C LEU A 55 -28.93 15.36 -26.20
N LYS A 56 -29.38 14.19 -26.67
CA LYS A 56 -30.49 13.44 -26.04
C LYS A 56 -29.93 12.33 -25.14
N MET A 57 -29.98 12.52 -23.83
CA MET A 57 -29.46 11.56 -22.83
C MET A 57 -30.06 10.16 -23.01
N SER A 58 -31.36 10.05 -23.32
CA SER A 58 -32.06 8.77 -23.53
C SER A 58 -31.52 7.91 -24.69
N LYS A 59 -30.67 8.46 -25.57
CA LYS A 59 -30.00 7.69 -26.63
C LYS A 59 -28.77 6.91 -26.13
N PHE A 60 -28.33 7.14 -24.90
CA PHE A 60 -27.09 6.62 -24.33
C PHE A 60 -27.39 5.64 -23.20
N LEU A 61 -27.22 4.34 -23.45
CA LEU A 61 -27.48 3.31 -22.44
C LEU A 61 -26.50 3.41 -21.27
N PHE A 62 -25.31 3.96 -21.49
CA PHE A 62 -24.39 4.25 -20.39
C PHE A 62 -24.93 5.24 -19.35
N CYS A 63 -26.00 5.99 -19.68
CA CYS A 63 -26.72 6.85 -18.73
C CYS A 63 -27.97 6.21 -18.10
N ASP A 64 -28.25 4.94 -18.39
CA ASP A 64 -29.31 4.20 -17.71
C ASP A 64 -28.76 3.55 -16.43
N SER A 65 -29.01 4.19 -15.29
CA SER A 65 -28.57 3.72 -13.97
C SER A 65 -29.21 2.39 -13.51
N SER A 66 -30.25 1.90 -14.19
CA SER A 66 -30.86 0.59 -13.89
C SER A 66 -30.03 -0.59 -14.41
N LEU A 67 -29.08 -0.34 -15.33
CA LEU A 67 -28.21 -1.36 -15.92
C LEU A 67 -26.93 -1.57 -15.10
N SER A 68 -26.35 -2.76 -15.22
CA SER A 68 -25.05 -3.05 -14.59
C SER A 68 -23.93 -2.13 -15.12
N TYR A 69 -22.94 -1.82 -14.29
CA TYR A 69 -21.77 -1.04 -14.72
C TYR A 69 -21.05 -1.68 -15.91
N SER A 70 -20.97 -3.02 -15.98
CA SER A 70 -20.37 -3.74 -17.12
C SER A 70 -21.11 -3.47 -18.43
N THR A 71 -22.44 -3.50 -18.40
CA THR A 71 -23.27 -3.19 -19.58
C THR A 71 -23.08 -1.75 -20.03
N ARG A 72 -23.08 -0.82 -19.07
CA ARG A 72 -22.98 0.61 -19.31
C ARG A 72 -21.61 0.99 -19.87
N VAL A 73 -20.53 0.46 -19.31
CA VAL A 73 -19.17 0.76 -19.77
C VAL A 73 -18.92 0.23 -21.18
N LYS A 74 -19.44 -0.97 -21.50
CA LYS A 74 -19.39 -1.53 -22.86
C LYS A 74 -20.13 -0.65 -23.87
N ASP A 75 -21.30 -0.12 -23.51
CA ASP A 75 -22.02 0.82 -24.39
C ASP A 75 -21.24 2.12 -24.60
N LEU A 76 -20.64 2.69 -23.54
CA LEU A 76 -19.79 3.89 -23.64
C LEU A 76 -18.61 3.66 -24.59
N VAL A 77 -17.84 2.60 -24.37
CA VAL A 77 -16.62 2.29 -25.16
C VAL A 77 -16.97 1.97 -26.61
N ARG A 78 -18.02 1.17 -26.86
CA ARG A 78 -18.47 0.83 -28.22
C ARG A 78 -18.88 2.05 -29.05
N ARG A 79 -19.36 3.11 -28.39
CA ARG A 79 -19.76 4.35 -29.07
C ARG A 79 -18.60 5.23 -29.48
N MET A 80 -17.40 5.05 -28.91
CA MET A 80 -16.21 5.81 -29.27
C MET A 80 -15.64 5.32 -30.60
N THR A 81 -15.20 6.26 -31.45
CA THR A 81 -14.32 5.91 -32.57
C THR A 81 -12.97 5.49 -32.01
N LEU A 82 -12.20 4.76 -32.81
CA LEU A 82 -10.84 4.40 -32.42
C LEU A 82 -9.98 5.61 -32.03
N ALA A 83 -10.04 6.70 -32.79
CA ALA A 83 -9.25 7.91 -32.49
C ALA A 83 -9.64 8.52 -31.13
N GLU A 84 -10.92 8.46 -30.76
CA GLU A 84 -11.39 8.91 -29.45
C GLU A 84 -10.97 7.95 -28.34
N LYS A 85 -11.04 6.62 -28.58
CA LYS A 85 -10.58 5.59 -27.63
C LYS A 85 -9.12 5.79 -27.26
N VAL A 86 -8.25 5.95 -28.26
CA VAL A 86 -6.82 6.22 -28.06
C VAL A 86 -6.60 7.48 -27.23
N ARG A 87 -7.39 8.54 -27.45
CA ARG A 87 -7.31 9.79 -26.68
C ARG A 87 -7.89 9.72 -25.26
N GLN A 88 -8.46 8.60 -24.85
CA GLN A 88 -8.83 8.38 -23.44
C GLN A 88 -7.76 7.63 -22.67
N LEU A 89 -6.72 7.13 -23.35
CA LEU A 89 -5.60 6.40 -22.75
C LEU A 89 -4.47 7.40 -22.49
N GLY A 90 -3.81 7.27 -21.34
CA GLY A 90 -2.97 8.33 -20.79
C GLY A 90 -3.54 8.87 -19.49
N ASN A 91 -2.70 9.55 -18.70
CA ASN A 91 -3.18 10.26 -17.53
C ASN A 91 -4.16 11.40 -17.92
N LYS A 92 -3.94 12.04 -19.08
CA LYS A 92 -4.82 13.07 -19.64
C LYS A 92 -5.83 12.47 -20.62
N ALA A 93 -7.05 12.20 -20.15
CA ALA A 93 -8.16 11.83 -21.00
C ALA A 93 -8.78 13.08 -21.65
N TYR A 94 -8.81 13.13 -22.98
CA TYR A 94 -9.23 14.33 -23.72
C TYR A 94 -10.75 14.50 -23.84
N GLY A 95 -11.53 13.56 -23.30
CA GLY A 95 -13.00 13.55 -23.37
C GLY A 95 -13.51 13.21 -24.77
N VAL A 96 -14.84 13.09 -24.87
CA VAL A 96 -15.56 12.83 -26.13
C VAL A 96 -16.81 13.72 -26.18
N PRO A 97 -16.71 14.96 -26.68
CA PRO A 97 -17.79 15.95 -26.61
C PRO A 97 -19.11 15.48 -27.23
N ARG A 98 -19.07 14.73 -28.35
CA ARG A 98 -20.28 14.19 -29.01
C ARG A 98 -21.04 13.14 -28.17
N LEU A 99 -20.41 12.61 -27.13
CA LEU A 99 -21.02 11.70 -26.15
C LEU A 99 -21.37 12.41 -24.83
N GLY A 100 -21.08 13.71 -24.71
CA GLY A 100 -21.22 14.46 -23.47
C GLY A 100 -20.13 14.19 -22.43
N LEU A 101 -19.10 13.42 -22.79
CA LEU A 101 -18.00 13.02 -21.92
C LEU A 101 -16.93 14.14 -21.85
N PRO A 102 -16.70 14.75 -20.67
CA PRO A 102 -15.68 15.78 -20.51
C PRO A 102 -14.26 15.19 -20.45
N LYS A 103 -13.27 16.09 -20.44
CA LYS A 103 -11.87 15.73 -20.13
C LYS A 103 -11.76 15.21 -18.69
N TYR A 104 -10.76 14.38 -18.43
CA TYR A 104 -10.48 13.85 -17.10
C TYR A 104 -8.97 13.68 -16.91
N GLU A 105 -8.46 14.00 -15.71
CA GLU A 105 -7.06 13.84 -15.35
C GLU A 105 -6.95 12.76 -14.26
N TRP A 106 -6.26 11.67 -14.59
CA TRP A 106 -6.08 10.51 -13.73
C TRP A 106 -4.94 10.67 -12.73
N TRP A 107 -3.97 11.57 -12.99
CA TRP A 107 -2.82 11.74 -12.10
C TRP A 107 -3.14 12.75 -10.99
N SER A 108 -3.44 12.23 -9.80
CA SER A 108 -3.48 12.97 -8.54
C SER A 108 -2.62 12.25 -7.50
N GLU A 109 -2.15 12.93 -6.45
CA GLU A 109 -1.31 12.33 -5.40
C GLU A 109 -1.86 12.61 -4.00
N ALA A 110 -1.82 11.59 -3.14
CA ALA A 110 -2.35 11.70 -1.77
C ALA A 110 -1.61 10.80 -0.76
N LEU A 111 -0.29 10.73 -0.88
CA LEU A 111 0.57 9.87 -0.07
C LEU A 111 0.34 10.04 1.45
N HIS A 112 0.14 11.27 1.91
CA HIS A 112 -0.13 11.61 3.32
C HIS A 112 -1.05 12.84 3.44
N GLY A 113 -2.05 12.93 2.57
CA GLY A 113 -2.85 14.13 2.34
C GLY A 113 -2.82 14.52 0.86
N VAL A 114 -3.88 15.18 0.37
CA VAL A 114 -3.98 15.54 -1.05
C VAL A 114 -2.87 16.53 -1.43
N ALA A 115 -2.18 16.28 -2.54
CA ALA A 115 -1.11 17.13 -3.02
C ALA A 115 -1.54 18.02 -4.20
N ASN A 116 -0.89 19.17 -4.33
CA ASN A 116 -1.08 20.10 -5.44
C ASN A 116 -0.32 19.63 -6.68
N VAL A 117 -0.89 18.67 -7.41
CA VAL A 117 -0.32 18.10 -8.63
C VAL A 117 -1.40 17.74 -9.65
N ARG A 118 -1.25 18.28 -10.87
CA ARG A 118 -2.02 17.97 -12.08
C ARG A 118 -3.53 17.84 -11.86
N GLY A 119 -3.99 16.62 -11.56
CA GLY A 119 -5.39 16.30 -11.33
C GLY A 119 -5.94 17.00 -10.10
N ALA A 120 -5.10 17.32 -9.12
CA ALA A 120 -5.44 18.14 -7.98
C ALA A 120 -4.66 19.47 -7.90
N PHE A 121 -5.32 20.55 -7.52
CA PHE A 121 -4.66 21.86 -7.39
C PHE A 121 -5.24 22.75 -6.28
N PHE A 122 -4.37 23.55 -5.69
CA PHE A 122 -4.75 24.55 -4.68
C PHE A 122 -4.82 25.96 -5.27
N ASP A 123 -5.78 26.75 -4.82
CA ASP A 123 -6.03 28.13 -5.23
C ASP A 123 -6.72 28.94 -4.12
N ASP A 124 -7.28 30.11 -4.45
CA ASP A 124 -7.96 30.97 -3.47
C ASP A 124 -9.24 30.34 -2.86
N VAL A 125 -9.84 29.35 -3.52
CA VAL A 125 -11.04 28.65 -3.03
C VAL A 125 -10.65 27.48 -2.14
N VAL A 126 -9.62 26.72 -2.55
CA VAL A 126 -9.04 25.61 -1.77
C VAL A 126 -7.54 25.87 -1.60
N PRO A 127 -7.12 26.63 -0.56
CA PRO A 127 -5.72 27.04 -0.41
C PRO A 127 -4.78 25.92 0.01
N GLY A 128 -5.32 24.78 0.45
CA GLY A 128 -4.56 23.61 0.86
C GLY A 128 -5.45 22.46 1.31
N ALA A 129 -4.81 21.35 1.67
CA ALA A 129 -5.42 20.17 2.27
C ALA A 129 -4.63 19.74 3.53
N THR A 130 -5.20 18.86 4.34
CA THR A 130 -4.56 18.43 5.58
C THR A 130 -3.31 17.63 5.26
N SER A 131 -2.16 18.03 5.83
CA SER A 131 -0.89 17.32 5.68
C SER A 131 -0.63 16.46 6.91
N PHE A 132 -0.81 15.14 6.75
CA PHE A 132 -0.50 14.16 7.79
C PHE A 132 1.01 13.91 7.88
N PRO A 133 1.50 13.33 8.98
CA PRO A 133 2.86 12.83 9.03
C PRO A 133 3.15 11.87 7.88
N THR A 134 4.42 11.82 7.47
CA THR A 134 4.85 10.92 6.41
C THR A 134 4.60 9.45 6.81
N VAL A 135 4.37 8.60 5.80
CA VAL A 135 4.01 7.17 5.94
C VAL A 135 4.92 6.42 6.92
N ILE A 136 6.22 6.77 6.97
CA ILE A 136 7.20 6.17 7.88
C ILE A 136 6.94 6.50 9.36
N LEU A 137 6.49 7.72 9.68
CA LEU A 137 6.14 8.11 11.04
C LEU A 137 4.78 7.51 11.42
N LEU A 138 3.85 7.44 10.47
CA LEU A 138 2.57 6.74 10.66
C LEU A 138 2.79 5.25 10.94
N ALA A 139 3.75 4.60 10.27
CA ALA A 139 4.07 3.19 10.50
C ALA A 139 4.59 2.95 11.91
N ALA A 140 5.29 3.93 12.47
CA ALA A 140 5.81 3.87 13.83
C ALA A 140 4.70 3.91 14.91
N SER A 141 3.47 4.32 14.56
CA SER A 141 2.32 4.28 15.50
C SER A 141 1.82 2.86 15.79
N PHE A 142 2.05 1.90 14.88
CA PHE A 142 1.49 0.54 14.95
C PHE A 142 -0.01 0.53 15.30
N ASN A 143 -0.79 1.45 14.70
CA ASN A 143 -2.22 1.58 14.95
C ASN A 143 -3.02 1.41 13.64
N GLU A 144 -3.55 0.21 13.41
CA GLU A 144 -4.33 -0.11 12.19
C GLU A 144 -5.57 0.79 12.04
N SER A 145 -6.21 1.17 13.15
CA SER A 145 -7.37 2.04 13.13
C SER A 145 -6.99 3.46 12.73
N LEU A 146 -5.81 3.95 13.13
CA LEU A 146 -5.28 5.23 12.69
C LEU A 146 -4.98 5.22 11.18
N TRP A 147 -4.37 4.15 10.66
CA TRP A 147 -4.16 3.98 9.22
C TRP A 147 -5.45 4.02 8.42
N LYS A 148 -6.48 3.31 8.90
CA LYS A 148 -7.81 3.32 8.30
C LYS A 148 -8.44 4.71 8.36
N ASN A 149 -8.34 5.41 9.49
CA ASN A 149 -8.88 6.76 9.67
C ASN A 149 -8.17 7.78 8.79
N ILE A 150 -6.84 7.71 8.65
CA ILE A 150 -6.06 8.55 7.73
C ILE A 150 -6.49 8.26 6.29
N GLY A 151 -6.60 6.99 5.89
CA GLY A 151 -7.15 6.62 4.58
C GLY A 151 -8.58 7.15 4.35
N GLN A 152 -9.42 7.18 5.39
CA GLN A 152 -10.76 7.77 5.33
C GLN A 152 -10.75 9.29 5.19
N VAL A 153 -9.89 10.01 5.92
CA VAL A 153 -9.78 11.47 5.80
C VAL A 153 -9.18 11.84 4.45
N VAL A 154 -8.08 11.20 4.05
CA VAL A 154 -7.45 11.40 2.74
C VAL A 154 -8.44 11.13 1.61
N SER A 155 -9.24 10.07 1.68
CA SER A 155 -10.28 9.80 0.67
C SER A 155 -11.44 10.80 0.69
N THR A 156 -11.80 11.34 1.85
CA THR A 156 -12.86 12.35 2.00
C THR A 156 -12.40 13.70 1.45
N GLU A 157 -11.19 14.15 1.78
CA GLU A 157 -10.61 15.39 1.26
C GLU A 157 -10.36 15.29 -0.25
N ALA A 158 -9.85 14.16 -0.73
CA ALA A 158 -9.73 13.87 -2.16
C ALA A 158 -11.07 13.97 -2.88
N ARG A 159 -12.14 13.44 -2.29
CA ARG A 159 -13.50 13.51 -2.85
C ARG A 159 -14.08 14.92 -2.81
N ALA A 160 -13.86 15.67 -1.73
CA ALA A 160 -14.28 17.05 -1.61
C ALA A 160 -13.57 17.94 -2.65
N MET A 161 -12.26 17.78 -2.80
CA MET A 161 -11.48 18.47 -3.82
C MET A 161 -11.94 18.09 -5.24
N TYR A 162 -12.24 16.81 -5.49
CA TYR A 162 -12.81 16.37 -6.78
C TYR A 162 -14.16 17.03 -7.08
N ASN A 163 -15.08 17.08 -6.11
CA ASN A 163 -16.40 17.69 -6.26
C ASN A 163 -16.32 19.19 -6.58
N LEU A 164 -15.27 19.86 -6.08
CA LEU A 164 -14.99 21.25 -6.35
C LEU A 164 -14.25 21.47 -7.70
N GLY A 165 -13.84 20.39 -8.38
CA GLY A 165 -13.07 20.45 -9.63
C GLY A 165 -11.56 20.61 -9.44
N HIS A 166 -11.07 20.37 -8.23
CA HIS A 166 -9.69 20.58 -7.77
C HIS A 166 -8.94 19.28 -7.42
N ALA A 167 -9.45 18.09 -7.79
CA ALA A 167 -8.76 16.79 -7.70
C ALA A 167 -9.30 15.80 -8.76
N GLY A 168 -8.52 14.77 -9.10
CA GLY A 168 -9.01 13.51 -9.69
C GLY A 168 -9.39 12.51 -8.58
N LEU A 169 -9.89 11.31 -8.92
CA LEU A 169 -10.36 10.31 -7.94
C LEU A 169 -9.34 9.18 -7.62
N THR A 170 -8.08 9.30 -8.04
CA THR A 170 -7.07 8.22 -8.04
C THR A 170 -5.69 8.73 -7.59
N PHE A 171 -4.99 8.01 -6.70
CA PHE A 171 -3.80 8.48 -5.96
C PHE A 171 -2.71 7.39 -5.76
N TRP A 172 -1.41 7.69 -5.89
CA TRP A 172 -0.34 6.66 -6.06
C TRP A 172 0.57 6.43 -4.81
N SER A 173 0.58 5.21 -4.23
CA SER A 173 1.43 4.77 -3.09
C SER A 173 1.22 3.27 -2.73
N PRO A 174 2.17 2.42 -2.20
CA PRO A 174 3.67 2.46 -2.05
C PRO A 174 4.50 1.36 -2.83
N ASN A 175 5.88 1.35 -2.75
CA ASN A 175 6.97 1.03 -3.77
C ASN A 175 7.96 -0.23 -3.63
N ILE A 176 8.47 -0.95 -4.71
CA ILE A 176 9.41 -2.17 -4.70
C ILE A 176 10.33 -2.52 -5.98
N ASN A 177 11.42 -3.36 -5.91
CA ASN A 177 12.48 -3.83 -6.93
C ASN A 177 12.73 -5.40 -7.10
N VAL A 178 13.72 -5.89 -7.93
CA VAL A 178 14.12 -7.32 -8.33
C VAL A 178 14.28 -8.35 -7.20
N VAL A 179 13.91 -9.64 -7.34
CA VAL A 179 13.92 -10.57 -6.19
C VAL A 179 13.96 -12.07 -6.55
N THR A 180 14.52 -12.94 -5.69
CA THR A 180 14.26 -14.39 -5.70
C THR A 180 12.76 -14.70 -5.59
N GLU A 181 12.26 -15.81 -6.14
CA GLU A 181 10.82 -16.13 -6.08
C GLU A 181 10.32 -16.28 -4.63
N GLN A 182 11.13 -16.88 -3.76
CA GLN A 182 10.85 -16.98 -2.32
C GLN A 182 10.69 -15.59 -1.67
N ASP A 183 11.70 -14.72 -1.79
CA ASP A 183 11.64 -13.39 -1.20
C ASP A 183 10.51 -12.56 -1.86
N MET A 184 10.26 -12.76 -3.17
CA MET A 184 9.22 -12.07 -3.95
C MET A 184 7.85 -12.34 -3.35
N LEU A 185 7.52 -13.61 -3.11
CA LEU A 185 6.24 -14.02 -2.52
C LEU A 185 6.15 -13.72 -1.03
N GLU A 186 7.24 -13.96 -0.27
CA GLU A 186 7.25 -13.84 1.19
C GLU A 186 7.25 -12.38 1.67
N THR A 187 7.84 -11.46 0.89
CA THR A 187 8.08 -10.09 1.34
C THR A 187 7.55 -9.04 0.37
N PHE A 188 7.85 -9.16 -0.92
CA PHE A 188 7.65 -8.05 -1.84
C PHE A 188 6.23 -7.98 -2.42
N LEU A 189 5.66 -9.10 -2.84
CA LEU A 189 4.28 -9.16 -3.35
C LEU A 189 3.23 -9.20 -2.24
N LYS A 190 3.61 -9.55 -1.01
CA LYS A 190 2.64 -9.74 0.08
C LYS A 190 1.76 -8.50 0.35
N PRO A 191 2.30 -7.26 0.41
CA PRO A 191 1.47 -6.07 0.56
C PRO A 191 0.49 -5.88 -0.61
N PHE A 192 0.89 -6.17 -1.84
CA PHE A 192 0.03 -6.06 -3.02
C PHE A 192 -1.08 -7.11 -3.00
N GLU A 193 -0.75 -8.36 -2.65
CA GLU A 193 -1.73 -9.44 -2.47
C GLU A 193 -2.81 -9.02 -1.48
N MET A 194 -2.40 -8.53 -0.30
CA MET A 194 -3.33 -8.08 0.73
C MET A 194 -4.20 -6.91 0.25
N CYS A 195 -3.63 -5.93 -0.45
CA CYS A 195 -4.42 -4.82 -0.94
C CYS A 195 -5.41 -5.20 -2.05
N VAL A 196 -5.05 -6.13 -2.93
CA VAL A 196 -5.96 -6.59 -3.99
C VAL A 196 -7.02 -7.52 -3.42
N ARG A 197 -6.63 -8.55 -2.65
CA ARG A 197 -7.56 -9.56 -2.13
C ARG A 197 -8.39 -9.05 -0.96
N ASP A 198 -7.76 -8.43 0.02
CA ASP A 198 -8.41 -8.04 1.28
C ASP A 198 -8.90 -6.58 1.23
N GLY A 199 -8.15 -5.72 0.55
CA GLY A 199 -8.45 -4.29 0.40
C GLY A 199 -9.40 -3.94 -0.75
N ASP A 200 -9.64 -4.87 -1.69
CA ASP A 200 -10.39 -4.65 -2.95
C ASP A 200 -9.94 -3.36 -3.68
N VAL A 201 -8.62 -3.18 -3.77
CA VAL A 201 -8.01 -2.02 -4.42
C VAL A 201 -8.51 -1.88 -5.86
N SER A 202 -8.83 -0.67 -6.28
CA SER A 202 -9.41 -0.46 -7.62
C SER A 202 -8.36 -0.19 -8.71
N SER A 203 -7.08 -0.06 -8.35
CA SER A 203 -6.01 -0.03 -9.34
C SER A 203 -4.63 -0.37 -8.74
N VAL A 204 -3.72 -0.86 -9.60
CA VAL A 204 -2.33 -1.16 -9.27
C VAL A 204 -1.43 -0.47 -10.31
N MET A 205 -0.31 0.07 -9.88
CA MET A 205 0.69 0.71 -10.71
C MET A 205 1.92 -0.18 -10.87
N CYS A 206 2.45 -0.30 -12.08
CA CYS A 206 3.67 -1.05 -12.38
C CYS A 206 4.91 -0.14 -12.44
N SER A 207 6.09 -0.71 -12.19
CA SER A 207 7.36 0.02 -11.96
C SER A 207 8.15 0.37 -13.18
N TYR A 208 9.07 1.32 -12.96
CA TYR A 208 10.22 1.58 -13.80
C TYR A 208 11.11 0.37 -13.94
N ASN A 209 11.39 -0.37 -12.86
CA ASN A 209 12.46 -1.36 -12.87
C ASN A 209 12.10 -2.63 -13.64
N ARG A 210 13.12 -3.45 -13.88
CA ARG A 210 12.96 -4.85 -14.27
C ARG A 210 12.84 -5.70 -13.00
N ALA A 211 12.01 -6.73 -13.02
CA ALA A 211 12.07 -7.83 -12.07
C ALA A 211 12.47 -9.08 -12.84
N ASN A 212 13.53 -9.76 -12.41
CA ASN A 212 14.04 -10.98 -13.06
C ASN A 212 14.22 -10.84 -14.59
N GLY A 213 14.72 -9.68 -15.01
CA GLY A 213 14.98 -9.37 -16.41
C GLY A 213 13.79 -8.88 -17.22
N ILE A 214 12.58 -8.76 -16.65
CA ILE A 214 11.39 -8.29 -17.36
C ILE A 214 10.95 -6.94 -16.77
N PRO A 215 10.75 -5.88 -17.57
CA PRO A 215 10.14 -4.65 -17.07
C PRO A 215 8.77 -4.96 -16.49
N THR A 216 8.49 -4.52 -15.26
CA THR A 216 7.27 -4.99 -14.58
C THR A 216 5.98 -4.56 -15.28
N CYS A 217 5.98 -3.42 -16.00
CA CYS A 217 4.85 -3.00 -16.84
C CYS A 217 4.60 -3.89 -18.07
N ALA A 218 5.55 -4.75 -18.42
CA ALA A 218 5.45 -5.71 -19.52
C ALA A 218 5.39 -7.16 -19.05
N ASP A 219 5.29 -7.41 -17.75
CA ASP A 219 5.27 -8.76 -17.17
C ASP A 219 3.83 -9.28 -17.06
N SER A 220 3.40 -10.09 -18.04
CA SER A 220 2.05 -10.66 -18.03
C SER A 220 1.80 -11.63 -16.88
N LYS A 221 2.84 -12.33 -16.39
CA LYS A 221 2.70 -13.25 -15.25
C LYS A 221 2.28 -12.46 -14.02
N ILE A 222 2.96 -11.34 -13.75
CA ILE A 222 2.63 -10.48 -12.60
C ILE A 222 1.30 -9.76 -12.82
N LEU A 223 1.11 -9.07 -13.95
CA LEU A 223 -0.01 -8.15 -14.13
C LEU A 223 -1.34 -8.87 -14.46
N LYS A 224 -1.31 -9.80 -15.41
CA LYS A 224 -2.51 -10.47 -15.90
C LYS A 224 -2.83 -11.73 -15.11
N ASP A 225 -1.84 -12.59 -14.91
CA ASP A 225 -2.10 -13.91 -14.32
C ASP A 225 -2.22 -13.79 -12.79
N THR A 226 -1.27 -13.12 -12.11
CA THR A 226 -1.28 -12.96 -10.65
C THR A 226 -2.21 -11.84 -10.17
N ILE A 227 -1.95 -10.57 -10.49
CA ILE A 227 -2.72 -9.44 -9.94
C ILE A 227 -4.19 -9.48 -10.40
N ARG A 228 -4.43 -9.68 -11.69
CA ARG A 228 -5.80 -9.70 -12.22
C ARG A 228 -6.48 -11.06 -12.10
N GLY A 229 -5.76 -12.15 -12.38
CA GLY A 229 -6.32 -13.50 -12.33
C GLY A 229 -6.44 -14.01 -10.89
N GLU A 230 -5.31 -14.38 -10.29
CA GLU A 230 -5.25 -15.05 -8.98
C GLU A 230 -5.72 -14.16 -7.82
N TRP A 231 -5.42 -12.87 -7.87
CA TRP A 231 -5.84 -11.92 -6.82
C TRP A 231 -7.16 -11.22 -7.16
N ASN A 232 -7.65 -11.38 -8.39
CA ASN A 232 -8.98 -10.92 -8.83
C ASN A 232 -9.19 -9.40 -8.75
N LEU A 233 -8.25 -8.61 -9.32
CA LEU A 233 -8.37 -7.15 -9.39
C LEU A 233 -9.62 -6.66 -10.17
N HIS A 234 -10.54 -5.99 -9.48
CA HIS A 234 -11.73 -5.38 -10.05
C HIS A 234 -11.49 -3.95 -10.56
N GLY A 235 -10.45 -3.74 -11.35
CA GLY A 235 -9.99 -2.39 -11.70
C GLY A 235 -8.98 -2.34 -12.82
N TYR A 236 -8.19 -1.26 -12.89
CA TYR A 236 -7.21 -1.04 -13.96
C TYR A 236 -5.77 -1.07 -13.44
N ILE A 237 -4.83 -1.34 -14.34
CA ILE A 237 -3.39 -1.27 -14.04
C ILE A 237 -2.82 -0.09 -14.83
N VAL A 238 -1.97 0.71 -14.18
CA VAL A 238 -1.36 1.92 -14.75
C VAL A 238 0.17 1.80 -14.72
N SER A 239 0.87 2.38 -15.68
CA SER A 239 2.31 2.56 -15.57
C SER A 239 2.68 3.69 -14.61
N ASP A 240 3.78 3.54 -13.88
CA ASP A 240 4.49 4.69 -13.33
C ASP A 240 4.85 5.68 -14.46
N CYS A 241 4.99 6.96 -14.13
CA CYS A 241 5.12 8.04 -15.09
C CYS A 241 6.27 7.82 -16.06
N ASP A 242 6.01 7.68 -17.35
CA ASP A 242 7.06 7.44 -18.34
C ASP A 242 7.78 6.08 -18.19
N SER A 243 7.27 5.13 -17.40
CA SER A 243 7.90 3.81 -17.27
C SER A 243 8.00 3.08 -18.62
N ILE A 244 6.99 3.22 -19.48
CA ILE A 244 7.02 2.69 -20.85
C ILE A 244 8.11 3.35 -21.70
N LYS A 245 8.42 4.63 -21.47
CA LYS A 245 9.53 5.33 -22.13
C LYS A 245 10.88 4.83 -21.62
N VAL A 246 11.02 4.62 -20.31
CA VAL A 246 12.22 4.04 -19.68
C VAL A 246 12.52 2.65 -20.24
N MET A 247 11.48 1.83 -20.51
CA MET A 247 11.65 0.53 -21.17
C MET A 247 12.37 0.61 -22.52
N VAL A 248 12.11 1.67 -23.29
CA VAL A 248 12.68 1.88 -24.63
C VAL A 248 14.04 2.55 -24.53
N ASP A 249 14.09 3.72 -23.89
CA ASP A 249 15.24 4.62 -23.96
C ASP A 249 16.40 4.13 -23.09
N ASN A 250 16.08 3.58 -21.90
CA ASN A 250 17.07 3.20 -20.89
C ASN A 250 17.29 1.69 -20.85
N HIS A 251 16.21 0.91 -20.67
CA HIS A 251 16.34 -0.55 -20.60
C HIS A 251 16.72 -1.16 -21.94
N LYS A 252 16.35 -0.50 -23.05
CA LYS A 252 16.47 -1.01 -24.42
C LYS A 252 15.90 -2.43 -24.50
N TYR A 253 14.78 -2.66 -23.81
CA TYR A 253 14.24 -3.99 -23.60
C TYR A 253 13.84 -4.59 -24.96
N LEU A 254 14.49 -5.71 -25.32
CA LEU A 254 14.33 -6.39 -26.61
C LEU A 254 14.58 -5.48 -27.84
N HIS A 255 15.22 -4.33 -27.65
CA HIS A 255 15.32 -3.28 -28.66
C HIS A 255 13.94 -2.85 -29.23
N ASP A 256 12.89 -2.94 -28.40
CA ASP A 256 11.53 -2.55 -28.74
C ASP A 256 11.52 -1.08 -29.21
N THR A 257 10.79 -0.79 -30.29
CA THR A 257 10.39 0.58 -30.61
C THR A 257 9.40 1.10 -29.57
N LYS A 258 9.10 2.41 -29.59
CA LYS A 258 8.04 2.97 -28.72
C LYS A 258 6.71 2.27 -28.94
N GLU A 259 6.41 1.91 -30.19
CA GLU A 259 5.19 1.19 -30.52
C GLU A 259 5.19 -0.26 -30.05
N ASP A 260 6.33 -0.94 -30.06
CA ASP A 260 6.46 -2.30 -29.52
C ASP A 260 6.26 -2.31 -28.01
N ALA A 261 6.88 -1.36 -27.30
CA ALA A 261 6.78 -1.24 -25.85
C ALA A 261 5.33 -0.98 -25.40
N VAL A 262 4.61 -0.08 -26.08
CA VAL A 262 3.18 0.16 -25.81
C VAL A 262 2.33 -1.07 -26.13
N ALA A 263 2.57 -1.75 -27.26
CA ALA A 263 1.82 -2.94 -27.60
C ALA A 263 2.03 -4.08 -26.59
N ARG A 264 3.26 -4.22 -26.08
CA ARG A 264 3.63 -5.24 -25.11
C ARG A 264 2.99 -5.00 -23.74
N THR A 265 3.08 -3.77 -23.25
CA THR A 265 2.49 -3.35 -21.96
C THR A 265 0.97 -3.50 -21.97
N LEU A 266 0.31 -3.10 -23.06
CA LEU A 266 -1.13 -3.29 -23.25
C LEU A 266 -1.56 -4.77 -23.19
N LYS A 267 -0.80 -5.64 -23.84
CA LYS A 267 -1.06 -7.09 -23.85
C LYS A 267 -0.73 -7.76 -22.51
N ALA A 268 0.24 -7.22 -21.77
CA ALA A 268 0.58 -7.68 -20.42
C ALA A 268 -0.48 -7.31 -19.38
N GLY A 269 -1.33 -6.33 -19.69
CA GLY A 269 -2.44 -5.91 -18.84
C GLY A 269 -2.27 -4.54 -18.20
N GLU A 270 -1.31 -3.73 -18.66
CA GLU A 270 -1.18 -2.30 -18.36
C GLU A 270 -2.09 -1.51 -19.32
N TYR A 271 -2.74 -0.45 -18.85
CA TYR A 271 -3.86 0.15 -19.58
C TYR A 271 -3.82 1.67 -19.71
N ALA A 272 -2.67 2.33 -19.51
CA ALA A 272 -2.64 3.77 -19.29
C ALA A 272 -1.70 4.60 -20.18
N MET A 273 -1.10 4.10 -21.25
CA MET A 273 -0.56 5.02 -22.27
C MET A 273 -0.47 4.40 -23.67
N LEU A 274 -1.24 4.94 -24.61
CA LEU A 274 -1.15 4.53 -26.03
C LEU A 274 -0.71 5.69 -26.90
N LEU A 275 0.41 5.50 -27.59
CA LEU A 275 0.74 6.31 -28.76
C LEU A 275 -0.24 5.93 -29.89
N SER A 276 -0.85 6.94 -30.52
CA SER A 276 -1.79 6.74 -31.63
C SER A 276 -1.19 6.00 -32.83
N SER A 277 0.16 5.94 -32.94
CA SER A 277 0.88 5.21 -33.98
C SER A 277 0.81 3.69 -33.86
N VAL A 278 0.54 3.13 -32.67
CA VAL A 278 0.63 1.68 -32.42
C VAL A 278 -0.44 0.88 -33.15
N TYR A 279 -1.68 1.38 -33.11
CA TYR A 279 -2.77 0.77 -33.85
C TYR A 279 -2.56 0.88 -35.36
N ILE A 280 -2.02 2.01 -35.82
CA ILE A 280 -1.72 2.25 -37.24
C ILE A 280 -0.73 1.19 -37.77
N GLN A 281 0.11 0.63 -36.90
CA GLN A 281 1.06 -0.44 -37.25
C GLN A 281 0.51 -1.86 -37.02
N GLY A 282 -0.76 -2.05 -36.65
CA GLY A 282 -1.39 -3.36 -36.46
C GLY A 282 -0.85 -4.17 -35.28
N LYS A 283 -0.12 -3.54 -34.35
CA LYS A 283 0.55 -4.24 -33.23
C LYS A 283 -0.40 -4.61 -32.08
N VAL A 284 -1.58 -3.98 -32.02
CA VAL A 284 -2.64 -4.22 -31.02
C VAL A 284 -4.01 -4.32 -31.69
N GLN A 285 -4.93 -5.08 -31.11
CA GLN A 285 -6.32 -5.16 -31.57
C GLN A 285 -7.17 -4.07 -30.92
N VAL A 286 -8.25 -3.63 -31.57
CA VAL A 286 -9.23 -2.70 -30.96
C VAL A 286 -9.76 -3.28 -29.65
N LYS A 287 -9.93 -4.61 -29.58
CA LYS A 287 -10.37 -5.31 -28.36
C LYS A 287 -9.45 -5.08 -27.16
N ASP A 288 -8.15 -4.97 -27.38
CA ASP A 288 -7.18 -4.71 -26.30
C ASP A 288 -7.40 -3.30 -25.72
N ILE A 289 -7.65 -2.33 -26.60
CA ILE A 289 -7.99 -0.95 -26.23
C ILE A 289 -9.35 -0.89 -25.53
N ASP A 290 -10.35 -1.63 -26.02
CA ASP A 290 -11.69 -1.63 -25.44
C ASP A 290 -11.65 -2.18 -24.02
N THR A 291 -10.92 -3.27 -23.82
CA THR A 291 -10.72 -3.89 -22.51
C THR A 291 -10.06 -2.91 -21.52
N ALA A 292 -9.03 -2.18 -21.96
CA ALA A 292 -8.36 -1.15 -21.17
C ALA A 292 -9.33 -0.05 -20.70
N LEU A 293 -10.13 0.48 -21.62
CA LEU A 293 -11.10 1.53 -21.34
C LEU A 293 -12.27 1.05 -20.50
N GLU A 294 -12.70 -0.20 -20.68
CA GLU A 294 -13.72 -0.82 -19.84
C GLU A 294 -13.26 -0.86 -18.38
N TYR A 295 -12.01 -1.25 -18.12
CA TYR A 295 -11.45 -1.25 -16.75
C TYR A 295 -11.28 0.14 -16.15
N LEU A 296 -10.95 1.17 -16.95
CA LEU A 296 -10.87 2.55 -16.48
C LEU A 296 -12.26 3.10 -16.13
N TYR A 297 -13.19 3.08 -17.09
CA TYR A 297 -14.48 3.75 -16.93
C TYR A 297 -15.42 3.02 -15.98
N ILE A 298 -15.29 1.70 -15.77
CA ILE A 298 -16.09 0.99 -14.76
C ILE A 298 -15.78 1.54 -13.36
N VAL A 299 -14.55 1.98 -13.12
CA VAL A 299 -14.13 2.61 -11.86
C VAL A 299 -14.83 3.96 -11.69
N LEU A 300 -14.81 4.81 -12.70
CA LEU A 300 -15.50 6.11 -12.65
C LEU A 300 -17.02 5.96 -12.49
N MET A 301 -17.63 4.91 -13.08
CA MET A 301 -19.04 4.59 -12.85
C MET A 301 -19.32 4.22 -11.39
N ARG A 302 -18.53 3.33 -10.79
CA ARG A 302 -18.64 2.96 -9.36
C ARG A 302 -18.48 4.18 -8.45
N LEU A 303 -17.61 5.11 -8.83
CA LEU A 303 -17.36 6.35 -8.11
C LEU A 303 -18.47 7.39 -8.29
N GLY A 304 -19.53 7.11 -9.04
CA GLY A 304 -20.63 8.05 -9.26
C GLY A 304 -20.31 9.19 -10.22
N TYR A 305 -19.23 9.10 -11.01
CA TYR A 305 -18.92 10.15 -12.00
C TYR A 305 -20.03 10.30 -13.06
N PHE A 306 -20.72 9.20 -13.35
CA PHE A 306 -21.81 9.19 -14.32
C PHE A 306 -23.14 9.61 -13.70
N ASP A 307 -23.44 9.21 -12.46
CA ASP A 307 -24.80 9.32 -11.91
C ASP A 307 -24.93 10.24 -10.68
N GLY A 308 -23.80 10.78 -10.21
CA GLY A 308 -23.70 11.41 -8.90
C GLY A 308 -23.58 10.38 -7.79
N ASN A 309 -23.29 10.84 -6.57
CA ASN A 309 -23.30 9.97 -5.40
C ASN A 309 -23.81 10.73 -4.19
N ARG A 310 -25.08 10.47 -3.82
CA ARG A 310 -25.77 11.17 -2.73
C ARG A 310 -25.02 11.18 -1.40
N ALA A 311 -24.16 10.19 -1.16
CA ALA A 311 -23.34 10.13 0.05
C ALA A 311 -22.25 11.21 0.09
N TYR A 312 -21.78 11.66 -1.08
CA TYR A 312 -20.65 12.59 -1.23
C TYR A 312 -21.01 13.93 -1.87
N ASP A 313 -22.19 14.05 -2.50
CA ASP A 313 -22.62 15.26 -3.22
C ASP A 313 -22.71 16.53 -2.35
N LYS A 314 -22.67 16.38 -1.02
CA LYS A 314 -22.73 17.49 -0.05
C LYS A 314 -21.37 18.00 0.41
N LEU A 315 -20.29 17.27 0.13
CA LEU A 315 -18.94 17.65 0.56
C LEU A 315 -18.46 18.90 -0.19
N GLY A 316 -17.85 19.84 0.52
CA GLY A 316 -17.35 21.09 -0.01
C GLY A 316 -16.19 21.67 0.79
N LYS A 317 -15.95 22.99 0.64
CA LYS A 317 -14.80 23.68 1.23
C LYS A 317 -14.71 23.56 2.76
N ASP A 318 -15.85 23.51 3.43
CA ASP A 318 -15.93 23.51 4.89
C ASP A 318 -15.60 22.12 5.47
N ASP A 319 -15.44 21.10 4.61
CA ASP A 319 -15.01 19.75 4.96
C ASP A 319 -13.49 19.53 4.78
N ILE A 320 -12.76 20.53 4.28
CA ILE A 320 -11.31 20.48 4.02
C ILE A 320 -10.57 21.18 5.16
N CYS A 321 -9.48 20.59 5.67
CA CYS A 321 -8.68 21.19 6.75
C CYS A 321 -9.48 21.56 8.00
N THR A 322 -10.51 20.76 8.33
CA THR A 322 -11.31 21.00 9.54
C THR A 322 -10.44 20.92 10.80
N ASP A 323 -10.85 21.58 11.89
CA ASP A 323 -10.17 21.47 13.18
C ASP A 323 -9.97 20.01 13.62
N GLY A 324 -10.94 19.14 13.29
CA GLY A 324 -10.86 17.71 13.53
C GLY A 324 -9.77 17.01 12.70
N ASN A 325 -9.63 17.35 11.42
CA ASN A 325 -8.57 16.78 10.56
C ASN A 325 -7.18 17.27 11.01
N LEU A 326 -7.06 18.54 11.40
CA LEU A 326 -5.82 19.12 11.91
C LEU A 326 -5.41 18.47 13.24
N GLU A 327 -6.36 18.27 14.16
CA GLU A 327 -6.09 17.56 15.40
C GLU A 327 -5.78 16.08 15.16
N LEU A 328 -6.39 15.43 14.16
CA LEU A 328 -6.04 14.06 13.78
C LEU A 328 -4.60 13.99 13.24
N ALA A 329 -4.17 14.95 12.43
CA ALA A 329 -2.78 15.03 11.98
C ALA A 329 -1.82 15.23 13.15
N ALA A 330 -2.19 16.08 14.12
CA ALA A 330 -1.44 16.25 15.35
C ALA A 330 -1.40 14.97 16.20
N GLN A 331 -2.52 14.28 16.36
CA GLN A 331 -2.61 13.00 17.06
C GLN A 331 -1.73 11.93 16.40
N ALA A 332 -1.78 11.81 15.08
CA ALA A 332 -0.95 10.88 14.33
C ALA A 332 0.55 11.15 14.54
N ALA A 333 0.94 12.42 14.61
CA ALA A 333 2.29 12.81 14.98
C ALA A 333 2.63 12.35 16.41
N ARG A 334 1.76 12.61 17.40
CA ARG A 334 1.98 12.21 18.81
C ARG A 334 2.05 10.69 18.99
N GLU A 335 1.35 9.91 18.18
CA GLU A 335 1.40 8.44 18.25
C GLU A 335 2.62 7.86 17.52
N GLY A 336 3.12 8.52 16.47
CA GLY A 336 4.21 7.98 15.64
C GLY A 336 5.63 8.18 16.19
N ILE A 337 5.85 9.08 17.13
CA ILE A 337 7.23 9.43 17.53
C ILE A 337 7.79 8.41 18.51
N VAL A 338 9.05 8.08 18.27
CA VAL A 338 9.75 7.01 18.97
C VAL A 338 10.77 7.59 19.95
N LEU A 339 10.61 7.28 21.23
CA LEU A 339 11.62 7.59 22.24
C LEU A 339 12.73 6.52 22.19
N LEU A 340 13.88 6.86 21.62
CA LEU A 340 14.97 5.89 21.41
C LEU A 340 15.84 5.68 22.65
N LYS A 341 16.14 6.77 23.37
CA LYS A 341 17.01 6.78 24.55
C LYS A 341 16.50 7.80 25.56
N ASN A 342 16.42 7.40 26.82
CA ASN A 342 16.09 8.29 27.92
C ASN A 342 16.83 7.83 29.18
N ASN A 343 17.54 8.74 29.84
CA ASN A 343 18.23 8.52 31.11
C ASN A 343 17.50 9.24 32.27
N ASN A 344 16.16 9.21 32.24
CA ASN A 344 15.26 9.97 33.13
C ASN A 344 15.36 11.50 33.01
N THR A 345 15.90 12.00 31.89
CA THR A 345 15.87 13.44 31.59
C THR A 345 14.49 13.88 31.12
N LEU A 346 13.81 13.01 30.35
CA LEU A 346 12.44 13.24 29.90
C LEU A 346 11.43 12.44 30.76
N PRO A 347 10.21 12.96 30.99
CA PRO A 347 9.71 14.27 30.54
C PRO A 347 10.37 15.45 31.28
N LEU A 348 10.50 16.59 30.60
CA LEU A 348 11.10 17.78 31.21
C LEU A 348 10.25 18.30 32.37
N SER A 349 10.88 18.55 33.51
CA SER A 349 10.20 19.12 34.68
C SER A 349 9.98 20.62 34.50
N ILE A 350 8.73 21.01 34.22
CA ILE A 350 8.30 22.41 34.08
C ILE A 350 8.62 23.28 35.30
N ASN A 351 8.70 22.68 36.50
CA ASN A 351 9.02 23.38 37.73
C ASN A 351 10.53 23.65 37.91
N LYS A 352 11.39 22.92 37.19
CA LYS A 352 12.85 22.96 37.33
C LYS A 352 13.53 23.68 36.16
N ILE A 353 12.95 23.58 34.97
CA ILE A 353 13.53 24.11 33.72
C ILE A 353 12.74 25.34 33.30
N ARG A 354 13.37 26.53 33.36
CA ARG A 354 12.73 27.81 32.99
C ARG A 354 13.18 28.36 31.63
N LYS A 355 14.27 27.85 31.07
CA LYS A 355 14.84 28.27 29.78
C LYS A 355 15.25 27.04 28.99
N ILE A 356 14.89 27.00 27.71
CA ILE A 356 15.23 25.92 26.78
C ILE A 356 15.92 26.56 25.58
N ALA A 357 17.12 26.07 25.25
CA ALA A 357 17.78 26.40 24.00
C ALA A 357 17.35 25.38 22.94
N VAL A 358 16.71 25.84 21.87
CA VAL A 358 16.34 25.01 20.72
C VAL A 358 17.37 25.24 19.62
N VAL A 359 18.18 24.22 19.32
CA VAL A 359 19.32 24.31 18.41
C VAL A 359 19.28 23.16 17.41
N GLY A 360 19.59 23.45 16.14
CA GLY A 360 19.73 22.45 15.08
C GLY A 360 19.06 22.90 13.78
N PRO A 361 19.42 22.28 12.64
CA PRO A 361 18.90 22.65 11.31
C PRO A 361 17.38 22.43 11.20
N HIS A 362 16.82 21.60 12.08
CA HIS A 362 15.40 21.29 12.11
C HIS A 362 14.60 22.15 13.11
N ALA A 363 15.21 23.03 13.90
CA ALA A 363 14.52 23.79 14.95
C ALA A 363 13.40 24.73 14.45
N ASN A 364 13.57 25.33 13.28
CA ASN A 364 12.60 26.22 12.62
C ASN A 364 12.22 25.70 11.23
N ALA A 365 12.04 24.38 11.13
CA ALA A 365 11.73 23.75 9.86
C ALA A 365 10.21 23.66 9.67
N THR A 366 9.69 24.26 8.58
CA THR A 366 8.26 24.27 8.27
C THR A 366 7.82 23.12 7.35
N ALA A 367 8.75 22.52 6.60
CA ALA A 367 8.52 21.35 5.75
C ALA A 367 9.09 20.01 6.30
N PRO A 368 10.26 19.97 6.98
CA PRO A 368 10.86 18.71 7.48
C PRO A 368 10.35 18.14 8.82
N MET A 369 9.55 18.88 9.60
CA MET A 369 9.44 18.69 11.07
C MET A 369 8.02 18.51 11.63
N ILE A 370 7.11 17.92 10.86
CA ILE A 370 5.76 17.64 11.38
C ILE A 370 5.78 16.35 12.21
N GLY A 371 6.21 16.48 13.46
CA GLY A 371 6.03 15.49 14.52
C GLY A 371 6.80 15.80 15.81
N ASN A 372 6.10 16.11 16.91
CA ASN A 372 6.68 16.02 18.26
C ASN A 372 5.68 15.41 19.30
N TYR A 373 6.17 14.56 20.23
CA TYR A 373 5.55 13.78 21.34
C TYR A 373 5.58 12.24 21.22
N ALA A 374 6.06 11.51 22.24
CA ALA A 374 6.42 10.08 22.17
C ALA A 374 5.28 9.06 22.46
N GLY A 375 5.31 7.93 21.73
CA GLY A 375 4.45 6.75 21.94
C GLY A 375 4.63 5.60 20.93
N GLY A 376 5.37 5.83 19.84
CA GLY A 376 5.58 4.87 18.76
C GLY A 376 6.76 3.91 18.96
N ARG A 377 6.85 2.91 18.08
CA ARG A 377 7.95 1.94 17.96
C ARG A 377 8.62 2.07 16.59
N LEU A 378 9.91 1.75 16.48
CA LEU A 378 10.61 1.83 15.19
C LEU A 378 10.01 0.83 14.17
N PRO A 379 9.54 1.29 12.99
CA PRO A 379 9.08 0.41 11.92
C PRO A 379 10.24 -0.08 11.04
N LEU A 380 11.48 0.21 11.43
CA LEU A 380 12.71 -0.06 10.68
C LEU A 380 13.84 -0.46 11.63
N THR A 381 14.80 -1.23 11.11
CA THR A 381 16.05 -1.49 11.83
C THR A 381 17.05 -0.37 11.58
N TRP A 382 17.64 0.20 12.64
CA TRP A 382 18.78 1.12 12.52
C TRP A 382 20.08 0.33 12.56
N TYR A 383 20.66 0.12 11.38
CA TYR A 383 21.92 -0.59 11.21
C TYR A 383 23.13 0.24 11.65
N LYS A 384 24.24 -0.44 11.94
CA LYS A 384 25.56 0.23 12.03
C LYS A 384 25.97 0.74 10.65
N ALA A 385 26.72 1.84 10.63
CA ALA A 385 27.08 2.54 9.39
C ALA A 385 27.73 1.63 8.34
N ASN A 386 28.62 0.72 8.76
CA ASN A 386 29.34 -0.20 7.87
C ASN A 386 28.43 -1.23 7.16
N TYR A 387 27.15 -1.34 7.51
CA TYR A 387 26.21 -2.25 6.88
C TYR A 387 26.03 -1.94 5.37
N VAL A 388 26.06 -0.66 4.98
CA VAL A 388 25.86 -0.27 3.58
C VAL A 388 27.03 -0.68 2.67
N ASP A 389 28.19 -0.98 3.27
CA ASP A 389 29.40 -1.40 2.57
C ASP A 389 29.48 -2.94 2.40
N MET A 390 28.62 -3.70 3.09
CA MET A 390 28.69 -5.17 3.12
C MET A 390 28.16 -5.83 1.84
N LEU A 391 27.21 -5.19 1.15
CA LEU A 391 26.63 -5.69 -0.08
C LEU A 391 26.05 -4.50 -0.86
N PRO A 392 26.13 -4.44 -2.20
CA PRO A 392 25.51 -3.38 -2.96
C PRO A 392 24.03 -3.21 -2.59
N MET A 393 23.56 -1.97 -2.41
CA MET A 393 22.15 -1.70 -2.10
C MET A 393 21.19 -2.07 -3.23
N THR A 394 21.72 -2.33 -4.43
CA THR A 394 20.99 -2.92 -5.57
C THR A 394 20.82 -4.44 -5.46
N SER A 395 21.52 -5.09 -4.52
CA SER A 395 21.32 -6.51 -4.24
C SER A 395 20.11 -6.71 -3.33
N MET A 396 19.20 -7.54 -3.79
CA MET A 396 17.87 -7.69 -3.21
C MET A 396 17.73 -8.95 -2.35
N SER A 397 18.80 -9.71 -2.19
CA SER A 397 18.86 -10.85 -1.26
C SER A 397 18.52 -10.38 0.15
N LEU A 398 17.44 -10.92 0.71
CA LEU A 398 17.05 -10.64 2.09
C LEU A 398 17.79 -11.55 3.08
N ARG A 399 18.02 -12.80 2.69
CA ARG A 399 18.70 -13.80 3.52
C ARG A 399 20.22 -13.56 3.55
N PRO A 400 20.93 -14.08 4.58
CA PRO A 400 22.39 -14.05 4.61
C PRO A 400 23.01 -14.70 3.37
N VAL A 401 24.10 -14.13 2.86
CA VAL A 401 24.87 -14.69 1.73
C VAL A 401 26.23 -15.12 2.25
N ILE A 402 26.36 -16.43 2.49
CA ILE A 402 27.51 -17.06 3.17
C ILE A 402 28.83 -16.66 2.51
N ASP A 403 28.93 -16.76 1.18
CA ASP A 403 30.16 -16.52 0.43
C ASP A 403 30.71 -15.10 0.56
N THR A 404 29.84 -14.13 0.82
CA THR A 404 30.20 -12.72 0.99
C THR A 404 30.28 -12.28 2.45
N GLY A 405 29.92 -13.17 3.39
CA GLY A 405 29.74 -12.82 4.80
C GLY A 405 28.56 -11.87 5.07
N PHE A 406 27.68 -11.65 4.09
CA PHE A 406 26.54 -10.75 4.24
C PHE A 406 25.53 -11.30 5.25
N PRO A 407 25.19 -10.56 6.31
CA PRO A 407 24.41 -11.08 7.44
C PRO A 407 22.89 -11.03 7.24
N GLY A 408 22.39 -10.66 6.05
CA GLY A 408 20.96 -10.53 5.74
C GLY A 408 20.41 -9.10 5.84
N ARG A 409 19.13 -8.93 5.51
CA ARG A 409 18.37 -7.67 5.52
C ARG A 409 17.14 -7.78 6.41
N THR A 410 16.65 -6.63 6.85
CA THR A 410 15.49 -6.45 7.75
C THR A 410 15.68 -7.16 9.10
N TYR A 411 14.74 -6.98 10.02
CA TYR A 411 14.74 -7.74 11.27
C TYR A 411 14.43 -9.24 11.06
N LYS A 412 13.85 -9.62 9.91
CA LYS A 412 13.48 -11.01 9.60
C LYS A 412 14.72 -11.88 9.40
N PHE A 413 15.78 -11.35 8.82
CA PHE A 413 16.93 -12.16 8.39
C PHE A 413 18.28 -11.65 8.86
N TYR A 414 18.38 -10.39 9.33
CA TYR A 414 19.64 -9.84 9.83
C TYR A 414 19.98 -10.37 11.22
N SER A 415 21.10 -11.08 11.32
CA SER A 415 21.62 -11.62 12.59
C SER A 415 22.75 -10.77 13.22
N GLY A 416 23.09 -9.63 12.59
CA GLY A 416 24.16 -8.77 13.08
C GLY A 416 23.73 -7.80 14.19
N SER A 417 24.70 -7.05 14.70
CA SER A 417 24.44 -6.02 15.72
C SER A 417 23.82 -4.75 15.13
N VAL A 418 22.79 -4.22 15.79
CA VAL A 418 22.07 -3.00 15.39
C VAL A 418 22.37 -1.84 16.35
N VAL A 419 22.10 -0.61 15.93
CA VAL A 419 22.06 0.56 16.83
C VAL A 419 20.75 0.57 17.61
N TYR A 420 19.63 0.43 16.89
CA TYR A 420 18.30 0.17 17.46
C TYR A 420 17.58 -0.89 16.62
N PRO A 421 16.99 -1.92 17.25
CA PRO A 421 16.25 -2.95 16.51
C PRO A 421 14.90 -2.42 16.00
N PHE A 422 14.34 -3.10 15.00
CA PHE A 422 12.92 -2.97 14.65
C PHE A 422 12.06 -3.25 15.89
N GLY A 423 10.96 -2.52 16.04
CA GLY A 423 10.07 -2.60 17.20
C GLY A 423 10.55 -1.80 18.41
N HIS A 424 11.80 -1.30 18.42
CA HIS A 424 12.34 -0.57 19.56
C HIS A 424 11.58 0.74 19.82
N GLY A 425 11.23 0.96 21.08
CA GLY A 425 10.62 2.19 21.57
C GLY A 425 10.59 2.16 23.10
N LEU A 426 10.96 3.28 23.71
CA LEU A 426 10.84 3.46 25.16
C LEU A 426 9.51 4.14 25.49
N SER A 427 9.02 3.90 26.70
CA SER A 427 7.93 4.65 27.30
C SER A 427 8.45 5.46 28.49
N TYR A 428 7.70 6.47 28.90
CA TYR A 428 7.92 7.15 30.18
C TYR A 428 7.51 6.29 31.37
N THR A 429 6.74 5.23 31.15
CA THR A 429 6.43 4.22 32.15
C THR A 429 7.05 2.86 31.81
N ILE A 430 6.87 1.87 32.68
CA ILE A 430 7.39 0.51 32.52
C ILE A 430 6.20 -0.44 32.41
N PHE A 431 6.21 -1.29 31.38
CA PHE A 431 5.22 -2.32 31.16
C PHE A 431 5.83 -3.71 31.32
N GLU A 432 5.09 -4.61 31.94
CA GLU A 432 5.39 -6.03 32.06
C GLU A 432 4.30 -6.86 31.38
N TYR A 433 4.70 -8.00 30.84
CA TYR A 433 3.82 -8.90 30.09
C TYR A 433 3.65 -10.22 30.82
N MET A 434 2.40 -10.67 30.94
CA MET A 434 2.07 -11.98 31.47
C MET A 434 1.15 -12.73 30.51
N LEU A 435 1.51 -13.98 30.18
CA LEU A 435 0.63 -14.85 29.42
C LEU A 435 -0.47 -15.38 30.34
N THR A 436 -1.73 -15.05 30.04
CA THR A 436 -2.87 -15.52 30.84
C THR A 436 -3.56 -16.72 30.20
N HIS A 437 -3.53 -16.80 28.86
CA HIS A 437 -4.09 -17.91 28.10
C HIS A 437 -3.32 -18.11 26.79
N ALA A 438 -3.06 -19.35 26.41
CA ALA A 438 -2.60 -19.72 25.07
C ALA A 438 -2.99 -21.15 24.75
N ARG A 439 -3.36 -21.39 23.49
CA ARG A 439 -3.53 -22.76 22.98
C ARG A 439 -2.14 -23.36 22.68
N PRO A 440 -1.75 -24.48 23.31
CA PRO A 440 -0.39 -25.02 23.19
C PRO A 440 -0.14 -25.79 21.88
N SER A 441 -1.19 -26.29 21.25
CA SER A 441 -1.11 -27.04 19.99
C SER A 441 -2.29 -26.76 19.07
N ILE A 442 -2.04 -26.87 17.77
CA ILE A 442 -3.04 -26.85 16.72
C ILE A 442 -2.89 -28.15 15.94
N ASP A 443 -3.87 -29.02 16.11
CA ASP A 443 -3.91 -30.33 15.46
C ASP A 443 -4.75 -30.21 14.20
N ILE A 444 -4.15 -30.50 13.04
CA ILE A 444 -4.77 -30.37 11.73
C ILE A 444 -4.96 -31.78 11.19
N LYS A 445 -6.23 -32.17 11.03
CA LYS A 445 -6.60 -33.44 10.43
C LYS A 445 -6.47 -33.35 8.92
N LEU A 446 -5.67 -34.24 8.33
CA LEU A 446 -5.47 -34.29 6.88
C LEU A 446 -6.58 -35.11 6.20
N ASP A 447 -6.89 -34.73 4.97
CA ASP A 447 -7.69 -35.50 4.04
C ASP A 447 -6.81 -36.15 2.98
N LYS A 448 -7.42 -37.03 2.16
CA LYS A 448 -6.71 -37.85 1.17
C LYS A 448 -6.00 -37.07 0.05
N PHE A 449 -6.28 -35.77 -0.09
CA PHE A 449 -5.68 -34.91 -1.11
C PHE A 449 -4.54 -34.04 -0.54
N GLN A 450 -4.39 -34.00 0.78
CA GLN A 450 -3.32 -33.27 1.45
C GLN A 450 -2.12 -34.19 1.65
N HIS A 451 -0.97 -33.77 1.09
CA HIS A 451 0.24 -34.59 1.08
C HIS A 451 1.40 -33.87 1.76
N CYS A 452 2.13 -34.63 2.58
CA CYS A 452 3.34 -34.15 3.25
C CYS A 452 4.37 -33.65 2.25
N GLN A 453 4.83 -32.43 2.47
CA GLN A 453 5.87 -31.77 1.69
C GLN A 453 7.19 -31.77 2.47
N SER A 454 8.29 -31.92 1.72
CA SER A 454 9.62 -31.79 2.29
C SER A 454 9.99 -30.33 2.53
N LEU A 455 10.75 -30.08 3.61
CA LEU A 455 11.39 -28.81 3.92
C LEU A 455 12.92 -29.00 3.98
N ARG A 456 13.67 -27.93 3.75
CA ARG A 456 15.12 -27.93 4.00
C ARG A 456 15.38 -27.76 5.49
N TYR A 457 16.30 -28.56 6.02
CA TYR A 457 16.76 -28.47 7.40
C TYR A 457 18.27 -28.25 7.44
N ASN A 458 18.76 -27.61 8.52
CA ASN A 458 20.18 -27.47 8.79
C ASN A 458 20.78 -28.84 9.14
N GLU A 459 22.08 -29.01 8.92
CA GLU A 459 22.79 -30.25 9.26
C GLU A 459 22.54 -30.66 10.72
N ALA A 460 22.35 -31.97 10.95
CA ALA A 460 22.04 -32.57 12.25
C ALA A 460 20.68 -32.19 12.89
N SER A 461 19.78 -31.51 12.18
CA SER A 461 18.43 -31.23 12.69
C SER A 461 17.50 -32.45 12.60
N TYR A 462 16.58 -32.58 13.56
CA TYR A 462 15.49 -33.56 13.49
C TYR A 462 14.49 -33.19 12.40
N ILE A 463 14.10 -34.16 11.58
CA ILE A 463 13.12 -34.00 10.51
C ILE A 463 11.84 -34.77 10.90
N PRO A 464 10.70 -34.10 11.08
CA PRO A 464 9.41 -34.76 11.35
C PRO A 464 8.99 -35.67 10.19
N ALA A 465 8.18 -36.70 10.47
CA ALA A 465 7.64 -37.60 9.45
C ALA A 465 6.86 -36.86 8.35
N CYS A 466 6.08 -35.87 8.75
CA CYS A 466 5.40 -34.93 7.86
C CYS A 466 5.94 -33.51 8.11
N PRO A 467 6.97 -33.04 7.38
CA PRO A 467 7.61 -31.76 7.67
C PRO A 467 6.71 -30.54 7.47
N ALA A 468 5.85 -30.55 6.45
CA ALA A 468 4.92 -29.48 6.17
C ALA A 468 3.76 -29.93 5.26
N ILE A 469 2.73 -29.09 5.15
CA ILE A 469 1.63 -29.24 4.19
C ILE A 469 1.51 -27.96 3.34
N LEU A 470 1.08 -28.10 2.09
CA LEU A 470 0.81 -26.98 1.20
C LEU A 470 -0.41 -26.19 1.70
N ILE A 471 -0.24 -24.89 1.95
CA ILE A 471 -1.31 -24.03 2.47
C ILE A 471 -2.48 -23.95 1.51
N ASP A 472 -2.23 -23.95 0.20
CA ASP A 472 -3.29 -23.89 -0.82
C ASP A 472 -4.19 -25.15 -0.83
N ASP A 473 -3.71 -26.28 -0.29
CA ASP A 473 -4.50 -27.52 -0.13
C ASP A 473 -5.25 -27.56 1.22
N LEU A 474 -4.93 -26.66 2.15
CA LEU A 474 -5.56 -26.58 3.47
C LEU A 474 -6.77 -25.65 3.43
N LYS A 475 -7.77 -25.98 4.25
CA LYS A 475 -8.90 -25.06 4.51
C LYS A 475 -8.47 -23.80 5.27
N CYS A 476 -7.38 -23.89 6.03
CA CYS A 476 -6.86 -22.83 6.88
C CYS A 476 -7.94 -22.20 7.77
N ASP A 477 -8.73 -23.03 8.47
CA ASP A 477 -9.82 -22.61 9.35
C ASP A 477 -9.44 -22.56 10.84
N GLN A 478 -8.19 -22.94 11.17
CA GLN A 478 -7.67 -22.90 12.53
C GLN A 478 -7.09 -21.53 12.86
N ASP A 479 -7.33 -21.10 14.10
CA ASP A 479 -6.78 -19.85 14.64
C ASP A 479 -5.75 -20.14 15.73
N LEU A 480 -4.69 -19.32 15.72
CA LEU A 480 -3.78 -19.10 16.84
C LEU A 480 -4.43 -18.10 17.79
N GLU A 481 -4.79 -18.57 18.99
CA GLU A 481 -5.46 -17.78 20.02
C GLU A 481 -4.64 -17.72 21.32
N PHE A 482 -4.45 -16.50 21.84
CA PHE A 482 -3.78 -16.26 23.12
C PHE A 482 -4.16 -14.89 23.71
N GLU A 483 -4.04 -14.76 25.03
CA GLU A 483 -4.29 -13.55 25.80
C GLU A 483 -3.02 -13.14 26.56
N VAL A 484 -2.64 -11.87 26.43
CA VAL A 484 -1.54 -11.26 27.17
C VAL A 484 -2.12 -10.19 28.09
N GLU A 485 -1.79 -10.26 29.38
CA GLU A 485 -2.02 -9.17 30.32
C GLU A 485 -0.82 -8.22 30.30
N VAL A 486 -1.11 -6.95 30.06
CA VAL A 486 -0.14 -5.83 30.05
C VAL A 486 -0.31 -5.06 31.35
N VAL A 487 0.72 -5.05 32.19
CA VAL A 487 0.69 -4.40 33.51
C VAL A 487 1.59 -3.17 33.48
N ASN A 488 1.06 -2.01 33.85
CA ASN A 488 1.86 -0.79 33.99
C ASN A 488 2.41 -0.70 35.41
N VAL A 489 3.66 -1.12 35.60
CA VAL A 489 4.34 -1.13 36.91
C VAL A 489 5.05 0.19 37.23
N GLY A 490 5.00 1.17 36.32
CA GLY A 490 5.60 2.48 36.53
C GLY A 490 4.65 3.48 37.19
N LYS A 491 5.10 4.74 37.23
CA LYS A 491 4.43 5.85 37.96
C LYS A 491 3.64 6.80 37.05
N MET A 492 3.65 6.55 35.75
CA MET A 492 2.93 7.37 34.77
C MET A 492 1.99 6.50 33.96
N ASP A 493 0.85 7.08 33.59
CA ASP A 493 -0.02 6.50 32.58
C ASP A 493 0.75 6.39 31.26
N GLY A 494 0.41 5.40 30.45
CA GLY A 494 1.07 5.25 29.17
C GLY A 494 0.32 4.36 28.21
N THR A 495 0.65 4.53 26.94
CA THR A 495 0.23 3.66 25.86
C THR A 495 1.36 2.69 25.54
N GLU A 496 1.02 1.41 25.37
CA GLU A 496 1.94 0.36 24.97
C GLU A 496 1.51 -0.24 23.63
N VAL A 497 2.48 -0.46 22.74
CA VAL A 497 2.29 -1.20 21.50
C VAL A 497 2.79 -2.63 21.73
N VAL A 498 1.86 -3.59 21.74
CA VAL A 498 2.15 -5.02 21.87
C VAL A 498 2.38 -5.60 20.48
N ILE A 499 3.63 -5.84 20.10
CA ILE A 499 3.99 -6.50 18.83
C ILE A 499 4.17 -7.99 19.07
N VAL A 500 3.55 -8.81 18.21
CA VAL A 500 3.63 -10.28 18.27
C VAL A 500 4.45 -10.77 17.09
N TYR A 501 5.47 -11.57 17.39
CA TYR A 501 6.28 -12.25 16.38
C TYR A 501 6.04 -13.76 16.41
N SER A 502 6.07 -14.41 15.24
CA SER A 502 6.28 -15.86 15.14
C SER A 502 7.72 -16.17 14.76
N GLN A 503 8.22 -17.28 15.27
CA GLN A 503 9.48 -17.90 14.91
C GLN A 503 9.21 -19.35 14.48
N PRO A 504 9.67 -19.78 13.30
CA PRO A 504 9.49 -21.14 12.79
C PRO A 504 10.19 -22.21 13.64
N PRO A 505 9.88 -23.50 13.43
CA PRO A 505 10.53 -24.60 14.13
C PRO A 505 12.05 -24.58 13.98
N SER A 506 12.74 -24.87 15.08
CA SER A 506 14.19 -24.94 15.10
C SER A 506 14.72 -25.95 14.09
N GLY A 507 15.77 -25.58 13.35
CA GLY A 507 16.41 -26.47 12.38
C GLY A 507 15.88 -26.33 10.95
N VAL A 508 14.69 -25.73 10.74
CA VAL A 508 14.23 -25.41 9.38
C VAL A 508 15.17 -24.37 8.77
N ALA A 509 15.79 -24.71 7.65
CA ALA A 509 16.79 -23.88 6.99
C ALA A 509 16.15 -22.80 6.13
N ARG A 510 16.91 -21.73 5.86
CA ARG A 510 16.54 -20.64 4.93
C ARG A 510 15.17 -20.00 5.23
N THR A 511 14.79 -19.94 6.50
CA THR A 511 13.59 -19.23 6.94
C THR A 511 13.96 -17.92 7.66
N HIS A 512 12.97 -17.11 8.00
CA HIS A 512 13.16 -15.92 8.82
C HIS A 512 13.49 -16.31 10.27
N ILE A 513 14.26 -15.47 10.96
CA ILE A 513 14.58 -15.59 12.39
C ILE A 513 13.30 -15.38 13.21
N LYS A 514 12.51 -14.37 12.84
CA LYS A 514 11.18 -14.07 13.35
C LYS A 514 10.42 -13.16 12.37
N GLN A 515 9.09 -13.15 12.43
CA GLN A 515 8.26 -12.24 11.64
C GLN A 515 7.09 -11.71 12.46
N VAL A 516 6.70 -10.46 12.26
CA VAL A 516 5.49 -9.90 12.88
C VAL A 516 4.26 -10.61 12.32
N ILE A 517 3.39 -11.09 13.21
CA ILE A 517 2.11 -11.74 12.87
C ILE A 517 0.89 -10.95 13.36
N GLY A 518 1.11 -9.94 14.19
CA GLY A 518 0.07 -9.03 14.66
C GLY A 518 0.62 -7.99 15.63
N PHE A 519 -0.14 -6.93 15.85
CA PHE A 519 0.17 -5.94 16.88
C PHE A 519 -1.12 -5.27 17.38
N LYS A 520 -1.11 -4.78 18.62
CA LYS A 520 -2.22 -4.00 19.20
C LYS A 520 -1.69 -2.91 20.12
N THR A 521 -2.36 -1.76 20.11
CA THR A 521 -2.06 -0.65 21.00
C THR A 521 -3.03 -0.63 22.18
N VAL A 522 -2.52 -0.44 23.40
CA VAL A 522 -3.32 -0.43 24.63
C VAL A 522 -2.89 0.70 25.56
N PHE A 523 -3.84 1.48 26.05
CA PHE A 523 -3.58 2.47 27.11
C PHE A 523 -3.78 1.82 28.48
N VAL A 524 -2.81 1.99 29.38
CA VAL A 524 -2.85 1.44 30.74
C VAL A 524 -2.40 2.52 31.73
N LYS A 525 -3.26 2.83 32.70
CA LYS A 525 -2.93 3.80 33.77
C LYS A 525 -1.83 3.26 34.68
N ALA A 526 -1.13 4.15 35.37
CA ALA A 526 -0.09 3.74 36.33
C ALA A 526 -0.67 2.82 37.43
N GLY A 527 -0.06 1.67 37.63
CA GLY A 527 -0.49 0.64 38.59
C GLY A 527 -1.63 -0.26 38.10
N ASP A 528 -2.25 0.04 36.94
CA ASP A 528 -3.33 -0.76 36.36
C ASP A 528 -2.80 -1.86 35.42
N LYS A 529 -3.72 -2.71 34.97
CA LYS A 529 -3.48 -3.77 33.99
C LYS A 529 -4.60 -3.86 32.95
N SER A 530 -4.25 -4.32 31.76
CA SER A 530 -5.19 -4.51 30.66
C SER A 530 -4.94 -5.83 29.93
N LYS A 531 -6.01 -6.49 29.46
CA LYS A 531 -5.93 -7.75 28.73
C LYS A 531 -5.99 -7.49 27.23
N VAL A 532 -5.06 -8.08 26.49
CA VAL A 532 -4.95 -7.96 25.05
C VAL A 532 -5.07 -9.35 24.43
N ASN A 533 -6.17 -9.58 23.73
CA ASN A 533 -6.48 -10.83 23.06
C ASN A 533 -6.01 -10.84 21.61
N PHE A 534 -5.36 -11.92 21.18
CA PHE A 534 -4.98 -12.16 19.79
C PHE A 534 -5.69 -13.40 19.27
N ARG A 535 -6.24 -13.27 18.07
CA ARG A 535 -6.84 -14.35 17.28
C ARG A 535 -6.39 -14.15 15.85
N ILE A 536 -5.50 -15.01 15.39
CA ILE A 536 -4.81 -14.86 14.10
C ILE A 536 -4.91 -16.18 13.36
N ASN A 537 -5.26 -16.16 12.08
CA ASN A 537 -5.30 -17.36 11.27
C ASN A 537 -3.94 -18.11 11.30
N ALA A 538 -3.96 -19.41 11.60
CA ALA A 538 -2.74 -20.18 11.83
C ALA A 538 -1.87 -20.29 10.57
N CYS A 539 -2.47 -20.51 9.39
CA CYS A 539 -1.73 -20.56 8.13
C CYS A 539 -1.07 -19.22 7.81
N ALA A 540 -1.76 -18.11 8.08
CA ALA A 540 -1.20 -16.77 7.86
C ALA A 540 -0.08 -16.43 8.85
N ALA A 541 -0.20 -16.85 10.11
CA ALA A 541 0.77 -16.53 11.16
C ALA A 541 2.03 -17.41 11.13
N LEU A 542 1.86 -18.70 10.82
CA LEU A 542 2.90 -19.72 11.00
C LEU A 542 3.41 -20.30 9.68
N GLY A 543 2.78 -19.94 8.56
CA GLY A 543 3.21 -20.32 7.22
C GLY A 543 4.54 -19.69 6.83
N LEU A 544 5.27 -20.38 5.95
CA LEU A 544 6.47 -19.89 5.29
C LEU A 544 6.40 -20.13 3.78
N VAL A 545 7.27 -19.45 3.04
CA VAL A 545 7.50 -19.72 1.61
C VAL A 545 8.83 -20.47 1.49
N ASP A 546 8.85 -21.61 0.80
CA ASP A 546 10.09 -22.33 0.55
C ASP A 546 10.89 -21.74 -0.63
N ASP A 547 12.06 -22.31 -0.93
CA ASP A 547 12.94 -21.80 -1.98
C ASP A 547 12.43 -22.09 -3.41
N ARG A 548 11.36 -22.89 -3.55
CA ARG A 548 10.66 -23.18 -4.80
C ARG A 548 9.41 -22.30 -4.96
N GLY A 549 9.09 -21.45 -3.98
CA GLY A 549 7.93 -20.57 -4.01
C GLY A 549 6.63 -21.19 -3.47
N TYR A 550 6.67 -22.37 -2.85
CA TYR A 550 5.47 -22.97 -2.24
C TYR A 550 5.18 -22.37 -0.86
N LYS A 551 3.91 -22.02 -0.62
CA LYS A 551 3.42 -21.60 0.70
C LYS A 551 3.14 -22.85 1.54
N LEU A 552 3.95 -23.08 2.57
CA LEU A 552 3.91 -24.29 3.38
C LEU A 552 3.62 -23.95 4.84
N LEU A 553 2.87 -24.80 5.53
CA LEU A 553 2.70 -24.76 6.97
C LEU A 553 3.62 -25.82 7.61
N PRO A 554 4.70 -25.44 8.32
CA PRO A 554 5.59 -26.40 8.97
C PRO A 554 4.95 -27.07 10.18
N SER A 555 5.15 -28.38 10.34
CA SER A 555 4.85 -29.08 11.58
C SER A 555 5.92 -28.81 12.66
N GLY A 556 5.61 -29.13 13.91
CA GLY A 556 6.51 -29.00 15.04
C GLY A 556 6.33 -27.70 15.82
N THR A 557 7.32 -27.39 16.66
CA THR A 557 7.22 -26.32 17.66
C THR A 557 7.60 -24.96 17.09
N HIS A 558 6.60 -24.11 16.86
CA HIS A 558 6.78 -22.68 16.60
C HIS A 558 6.92 -21.92 17.94
N SER A 559 7.56 -20.76 17.92
CA SER A 559 7.63 -19.88 19.10
C SER A 559 6.91 -18.55 18.83
N ILE A 560 6.05 -18.13 19.76
CA ILE A 560 5.38 -16.83 19.74
C ILE A 560 6.09 -15.91 20.71
N ILE A 561 6.54 -14.75 20.24
CA ILE A 561 7.35 -13.79 21.01
C ILE A 561 6.59 -12.46 21.12
N ILE A 562 6.48 -11.93 22.33
CA ILE A 562 5.77 -10.67 22.61
C ILE A 562 6.75 -9.55 22.93
N GLY A 563 6.67 -8.48 22.13
CA GLY A 563 7.52 -7.29 22.23
C GLY A 563 9.01 -7.61 22.07
N ASP A 564 9.85 -6.70 22.58
CA ASP A 564 11.30 -6.85 22.54
C ASP A 564 11.87 -7.41 23.86
N ARG A 565 11.02 -7.64 24.87
CA ARG A 565 11.42 -7.83 26.29
C ARG A 565 11.01 -9.17 26.92
N GLY A 566 10.86 -10.22 26.12
CA GLY A 566 11.17 -11.58 26.60
C GLY A 566 10.03 -12.48 27.06
N LEU A 567 8.75 -12.13 26.84
CA LEU A 567 7.70 -13.15 26.92
C LEU A 567 7.70 -13.97 25.62
N SER A 568 7.96 -15.27 25.74
CA SER A 568 7.92 -16.21 24.63
C SER A 568 7.26 -17.52 25.07
N PHE A 569 6.44 -18.12 24.21
CA PHE A 569 5.80 -19.40 24.47
C PHE A 569 5.69 -20.25 23.20
N PRO A 570 5.76 -21.59 23.33
CA PRO A 570 5.69 -22.49 22.19
C PRO A 570 4.25 -22.75 21.73
N VAL A 571 4.07 -23.00 20.44
CA VAL A 571 2.84 -23.54 19.84
C VAL A 571 3.23 -24.67 18.88
N VAL A 572 2.64 -25.85 19.06
CA VAL A 572 2.97 -27.03 18.25
C VAL A 572 1.94 -27.22 17.13
N ILE A 573 2.40 -27.39 15.89
CA ILE A 573 1.55 -27.85 14.78
C ILE A 573 1.72 -29.36 14.61
N ASN A 574 0.62 -30.10 14.76
CA ASN A 574 0.59 -31.54 14.50
C ASN A 574 -0.32 -31.83 13.30
N TYR A 575 0.08 -32.84 12.52
CA TYR A 575 -0.74 -33.38 11.45
C TYR A 575 -1.20 -34.77 11.86
N ASP A 576 -2.50 -34.95 11.95
CA ASP A 576 -3.13 -36.25 12.20
C ASP A 576 -3.57 -36.84 10.87
N ASP A 577 -2.99 -38.00 10.52
CA ASP A 577 -3.40 -38.83 9.37
C ASP A 577 -4.75 -39.55 9.61
#